data_AF-A0A0K8R553-F1
#
_entry.id   AF-A0A0K8R553-F1
#
_cell.length_a   1.000
_cell.length_b   1.000
_cell.length_c   1.000
_cell.angle_alpha   90.00
_cell.angle_beta   90.00
_cell.angle_gamma   90.00
#
_symmetry.space_group_name_H-M   'P 1'
#
loop_
_entity.id
_entity.type
_entity.pdbx_description
1 polymer ?
#
loop_
_entity_poly.entity_id
_entity_poly.type
_entity_poly.pdbx_seq_one_letter_code
_entity_poly.pdbx_strand_id
1 'polypeptide(L)'
;MDSQLRCRYYTGETGFFKLQPIKLEEFNLKPYVVVLHDLLQDRYLNDMMAFAKPLLEQSKTLCAADKDGPPSVRTAPTNHRGRTDRRSESAGSGLRRTKVKLTP
;
A
#
# COMPACT_ATOMS: atom_id res chain seq x y z
N MET A 1 -3.21 -24.46 -5.91
CA MET A 1 -3.04 -23.02 -5.60
C MET A 1 -4.43 -22.50 -5.38
N ASP A 2 -4.94 -22.74 -4.18
CA ASP A 2 -6.36 -22.66 -3.90
C ASP A 2 -6.66 -21.27 -3.34
N SER A 3 -6.48 -20.24 -4.18
CA SER A 3 -7.04 -18.90 -3.93
C SER A 3 -8.52 -18.93 -4.26
N GLN A 4 -9.29 -19.64 -3.43
CA GLN A 4 -10.74 -19.53 -3.46
C GLN A 4 -11.10 -18.25 -2.69
N LEU A 5 -11.11 -17.11 -3.39
CA LEU A 5 -11.57 -15.84 -2.84
C LEU A 5 -13.03 -16.01 -2.44
N ARG A 6 -13.31 -15.84 -1.13
CA ARG A 6 -14.66 -16.02 -0.58
C ARG A 6 -15.16 -14.70 -0.02
N CYS A 7 -16.23 -14.19 -0.62
CA CYS A 7 -16.96 -13.05 -0.09
C CYS A 7 -18.13 -13.55 0.76
N ARG A 8 -18.24 -13.08 2.00
CA ARG A 8 -19.35 -13.39 2.90
C ARG A 8 -19.73 -12.20 3.75
N TYR A 9 -20.97 -12.19 4.20
CA TYR A 9 -21.42 -11.25 5.21
C TYR A 9 -21.05 -11.76 6.59
N TYR A 10 -20.29 -10.96 7.34
CA TYR A 10 -19.96 -11.21 8.72
C TYR A 10 -21.02 -10.56 9.62
N THR A 11 -21.78 -11.40 10.33
CA THR A 11 -22.88 -10.99 11.19
C THR A 11 -22.51 -10.92 12.67
N GLY A 12 -21.24 -11.21 13.02
CA GLY A 12 -20.71 -11.16 14.37
C GLY A 12 -21.51 -11.93 15.43
N GLU A 13 -21.18 -11.68 16.70
CA GLU A 13 -21.93 -12.19 17.85
C GLU A 13 -22.91 -11.14 18.41
N THR A 14 -22.63 -9.85 18.19
CA THR A 14 -23.45 -8.75 18.69
C THR A 14 -24.69 -8.51 17.82
N GLY A 15 -25.78 -8.03 18.44
CA GLY A 15 -27.05 -7.80 17.73
C GLY A 15 -26.97 -6.77 16.60
N PHE A 16 -26.04 -5.82 16.70
CA PHE A 16 -25.85 -4.78 15.68
C PHE A 16 -25.45 -5.37 14.31
N PHE A 17 -24.50 -6.31 14.28
CA PHE A 17 -24.04 -6.92 13.03
C PHE A 17 -25.05 -7.90 12.41
N LYS A 18 -26.11 -8.28 13.14
CA LYS A 18 -27.24 -9.00 12.56
C LYS A 18 -28.13 -8.07 11.71
N LEU A 19 -28.30 -6.81 12.15
CA LEU A 19 -29.06 -5.81 11.42
C LEU A 19 -28.24 -5.20 10.28
N GLN A 20 -26.94 -5.03 10.50
CA GLN A 20 -26.02 -4.47 9.52
C GLN A 20 -24.77 -5.35 9.40
N PRO A 21 -24.84 -6.43 8.60
CA PRO A 21 -23.69 -7.32 8.38
C PRO A 21 -22.57 -6.61 7.62
N ILE A 22 -21.33 -6.90 7.99
CA ILE A 22 -20.15 -6.35 7.31
C ILE A 22 -19.80 -7.23 6.11
N LYS A 23 -19.44 -6.61 4.98
CA LYS A 23 -18.90 -7.33 3.82
C LYS A 23 -17.45 -7.75 4.10
N LEU A 24 -17.21 -9.05 4.16
CA LEU A 24 -15.89 -9.64 4.39
C LEU A 24 -15.44 -10.41 3.16
N GLU A 25 -14.24 -10.11 2.67
CA GLU A 25 -13.59 -10.79 1.55
C GLU A 25 -12.34 -11.52 2.06
N GLU A 26 -12.32 -12.84 1.93
CA GLU A 26 -11.17 -13.68 2.25
C GLU A 26 -10.18 -13.64 1.08
N PHE A 27 -9.17 -12.77 1.19
CA PHE A 27 -8.19 -12.51 0.14
C PHE A 27 -7.14 -13.62 0.03
N ASN A 28 -6.75 -14.21 1.15
CA ASN A 28 -5.81 -15.33 1.17
C ASN A 28 -6.06 -16.21 2.40
N LEU A 29 -5.84 -17.52 2.27
CA LEU A 29 -5.96 -18.46 3.39
C LEU A 29 -4.60 -18.73 4.06
N LYS A 30 -3.49 -18.52 3.35
CA LYS A 30 -2.15 -18.73 3.89
C LYS A 30 -1.14 -17.72 3.32
N PRO A 31 -0.75 -16.67 4.08
CA PRO A 31 -1.32 -16.26 5.38
C PRO A 31 -2.81 -15.89 5.27
N TYR A 32 -3.55 -16.02 6.37
CA TYR A 32 -4.96 -15.65 6.40
C TYR A 32 -5.09 -14.13 6.32
N VAL A 33 -5.60 -13.63 5.21
CA VAL A 33 -5.79 -12.20 4.92
C VAL A 33 -7.24 -11.98 4.55
N VAL A 34 -7.89 -11.04 5.24
CA VAL A 34 -9.27 -10.66 4.99
C VAL A 34 -9.36 -9.15 4.77
N VAL A 35 -10.25 -8.74 3.90
CA VAL A 35 -10.60 -7.34 3.65
C VAL A 35 -12.03 -7.13 4.11
N LEU A 36 -12.23 -6.18 5.03
CA LEU A 36 -13.54 -5.76 5.46
C LEU A 36 -13.87 -4.46 4.71
N HIS A 37 -14.93 -4.51 3.91
CA HIS A 37 -15.37 -3.37 3.10
C HIS A 37 -16.31 -2.47 3.89
N ASP A 38 -16.24 -1.17 3.62
CA ASP A 38 -17.13 -0.13 4.17
C ASP A 38 -17.15 -0.06 5.71
N LEU A 39 -16.03 -0.38 6.37
CA LEU A 39 -15.94 -0.40 7.84
C LEU A 39 -16.13 0.98 8.49
N LEU A 40 -15.53 2.00 7.89
CA LEU A 40 -15.56 3.37 8.39
C LEU A 40 -16.16 4.26 7.31
N GLN A 41 -17.11 5.09 7.72
CA GLN A 41 -17.67 6.12 6.85
C GLN A 41 -16.62 7.21 6.60
N ASP A 42 -16.69 7.83 5.42
CA ASP A 42 -15.73 8.87 5.00
C ASP A 42 -15.58 10.02 6.01
N ARG A 43 -16.67 10.41 6.70
CA ARG A 43 -16.62 11.43 7.76
C ARG A 43 -15.61 11.08 8.86
N TYR A 44 -15.62 9.83 9.34
CA TYR A 44 -14.74 9.38 10.41
C TYR A 44 -13.31 9.23 9.92
N LEU A 45 -13.12 8.82 8.67
CA LEU A 45 -11.80 8.81 8.04
C LEU A 45 -11.21 10.22 7.96
N ASN A 46 -12.02 11.20 7.55
CA ASN A 46 -11.59 12.60 7.46
C ASN A 46 -11.24 13.19 8.82
N ASP A 47 -12.09 12.96 9.83
CA ASP A 47 -11.85 13.42 11.19
C ASP A 47 -10.56 12.81 11.77
N MET A 48 -10.38 11.49 11.60
CA MET A 48 -9.18 10.78 12.04
C MET A 48 -7.92 11.30 11.33
N MET A 49 -7.99 11.56 10.02
CA MET A 49 -6.87 12.15 9.27
C MET A 49 -6.56 13.57 9.75
N ALA A 50 -7.58 14.40 9.98
CA ALA A 50 -7.41 15.77 10.47
C ALA A 50 -6.77 15.79 11.86
N PHE A 51 -7.19 14.87 12.73
CA PHE A 51 -6.63 14.69 14.07
C PHE A 51 -5.18 14.18 14.02
N ALA A 52 -4.89 13.19 13.17
CA ALA A 52 -3.57 12.55 13.13
C ALA A 52 -2.49 13.41 12.46
N LYS A 53 -2.82 14.12 11.36
CA LYS A 53 -1.86 14.92 10.58
C LYS A 53 -0.90 15.80 11.40
N PRO A 54 -1.36 16.62 12.38
CA PRO A 54 -0.45 17.46 13.17
C PRO A 54 0.43 16.68 14.15
N LEU A 55 0.11 15.42 14.44
CA LEU A 55 0.78 14.59 15.45
C LEU A 55 1.76 13.58 14.84
N LEU A 56 1.74 13.39 13.51
CA LEU A 56 2.57 12.39 12.85
C LEU A 56 4.02 12.87 12.70
N GLU A 57 4.95 12.05 13.19
CA GLU A 57 6.38 12.21 12.97
C GLU A 57 6.94 11.09 12.06
N GLN A 58 8.11 11.35 11.47
CA GLN A 58 8.81 10.34 10.67
C GLN A 58 9.24 9.16 11.56
N SER A 59 8.94 7.93 11.10
CA SER A 59 9.42 6.72 11.77
C SER A 59 10.96 6.65 11.72
N LYS A 60 11.59 6.54 12.89
CA LYS A 60 13.04 6.36 13.00
C LYS A 60 13.34 4.92 13.42
N THR A 61 14.21 4.25 12.68
CA THR A 61 14.82 3.00 13.11
C THR A 61 16.11 3.32 13.86
N LEU A 62 16.38 2.67 14.99
CA LEU A 62 17.65 2.83 15.68
C LEU A 62 18.74 2.10 14.89
N CYS A 63 19.45 2.81 14.01
CA CYS A 63 20.65 2.28 13.37
C CYS A 63 21.86 2.68 14.22
N ALA A 64 22.73 1.72 14.55
CA ALA A 64 23.90 1.94 15.40
C ALA A 64 24.96 2.90 14.81
N ALA A 65 24.79 3.33 13.55
CA ALA A 65 25.72 4.17 12.81
C ALA A 65 25.29 5.65 12.67
N ASP A 66 24.18 6.06 13.28
CA ASP A 66 23.63 7.41 13.11
C ASP A 66 24.31 8.41 14.07
N LYS A 67 25.50 8.89 13.73
CA LYS A 67 26.08 10.09 14.35
C LYS A 67 25.54 11.38 13.74
N ASP A 68 25.04 11.29 12.52
CA ASP A 68 24.33 12.34 11.79
C ASP A 68 22.96 11.76 11.45
N GLY A 69 21.89 12.28 12.07
CA GLY A 69 20.54 11.70 11.97
C GLY A 69 20.03 11.53 10.53
N PRO A 70 18.91 10.79 10.33
CA PRO A 70 18.40 10.52 9.00
C PRO A 70 18.11 11.83 8.24
N PRO A 71 18.50 11.92 6.96
CA PRO A 71 18.28 13.14 6.17
C PRO A 71 16.78 13.50 6.12
N SER A 72 16.48 14.78 6.32
CA SER A 72 15.11 15.35 6.33
C SER A 72 14.35 15.20 5.01
N VAL A 73 15.02 14.73 3.94
CA VAL A 73 14.42 14.55 2.62
C VAL A 73 14.41 13.07 2.31
N ARG A 74 13.23 12.52 1.99
CA ARG A 74 13.14 11.25 1.27
C ARG A 74 13.77 11.47 -0.09
N THR A 75 15.03 11.08 -0.25
CA THR A 75 15.59 10.84 -1.58
C THR A 75 14.81 9.66 -2.16
N ALA A 76 13.81 9.94 -2.98
CA ALA A 76 13.38 8.98 -3.98
C ALA A 76 14.64 8.51 -4.73
N PRO A 77 14.73 7.24 -5.17
CA PRO A 77 15.84 6.83 -6.00
C PRO A 77 15.78 7.71 -7.26
N THR A 78 16.64 8.72 -7.30
CA THR A 78 16.92 9.47 -8.51
C THR A 78 17.42 8.45 -9.51
N ASN A 79 16.62 8.17 -10.54
CA ASN A 79 17.07 7.43 -11.71
C ASN A 79 18.45 7.96 -12.07
N HIS A 80 19.48 7.10 -11.97
CA HIS A 80 20.82 7.44 -12.41
C HIS A 80 20.70 8.01 -13.83
N ARG A 81 20.88 9.32 -13.98
CA ARG A 81 21.01 9.96 -15.28
C ARG A 81 22.32 9.44 -15.86
N GLY A 82 22.17 8.38 -16.66
CA GLY A 82 23.24 7.84 -17.46
C GLY A 82 23.91 8.96 -18.25
N ARG A 83 25.23 8.96 -18.16
CA ARG A 83 26.15 9.65 -19.05
C ARG A 83 25.65 9.52 -20.50
N THR A 84 25.20 10.64 -21.08
CA THR A 84 24.74 10.69 -22.46
C THR A 84 25.94 10.93 -23.37
N ASP A 85 26.54 9.84 -23.86
CA ASP A 85 27.31 9.92 -25.09
C ASP A 85 26.33 10.02 -26.26
N ARG A 86 26.44 11.13 -27.00
CA ARG A 86 25.64 11.41 -28.19
C ARG A 86 25.93 10.37 -29.26
N ARG A 87 24.94 9.53 -29.60
CA ARG A 87 24.77 9.06 -30.97
C ARG A 87 23.28 8.92 -31.28
N SER A 88 22.87 9.75 -32.23
CA SER A 88 21.58 9.79 -32.91
C SER A 88 21.21 8.44 -33.53
N GLU A 89 19.95 8.00 -33.41
CA GLU A 89 19.11 7.56 -34.54
C GLU A 89 17.66 7.19 -34.14
N SER A 90 16.73 7.85 -34.83
CA SER A 90 15.38 7.48 -35.30
C SER A 90 14.42 6.57 -34.50
N ALA A 91 13.27 7.18 -34.16
CA ALA A 91 11.87 6.76 -34.36
C ALA A 91 11.45 5.28 -34.27
N GLY A 92 10.47 5.00 -33.39
CA GLY A 92 9.64 3.80 -33.45
C GLY A 92 8.62 3.73 -32.31
N SER A 93 7.35 3.95 -32.64
CA SER A 93 6.19 3.82 -31.74
C SER A 93 6.06 2.40 -31.17
N GLY A 94 5.71 2.25 -29.90
CA GLY A 94 5.35 0.95 -29.34
C GLY A 94 5.01 0.98 -27.86
N LEU A 95 3.72 0.83 -27.56
CA LEU A 95 3.15 0.64 -26.23
C LEU A 95 3.81 -0.57 -25.52
N ARG A 96 4.59 -0.35 -24.46
CA ARG A 96 5.23 -1.43 -23.70
C ARG A 96 4.50 -1.67 -22.38
N ARG A 97 3.70 -2.74 -22.33
CA ARG A 97 3.20 -3.33 -21.10
C ARG A 97 4.38 -3.95 -20.34
N THR A 98 4.72 -3.42 -19.17
CA THR A 98 5.77 -3.99 -18.31
C THR A 98 5.19 -5.14 -17.49
N LYS A 99 5.58 -6.36 -17.86
CA LYS A 99 5.35 -7.58 -17.09
C LYS A 99 6.37 -7.62 -15.96
N VAL A 100 5.93 -7.44 -14.71
CA VAL A 100 6.81 -7.55 -13.53
C VAL A 100 7.06 -9.03 -13.28
N LYS A 101 8.31 -9.45 -13.46
CA LYS A 101 8.78 -10.80 -13.17
C LYS A 101 9.29 -10.80 -11.73
N LEU A 102 8.52 -11.39 -10.81
CA LEU A 102 9.01 -11.73 -9.48
C LEU A 102 9.74 -13.08 -9.59
N THR A 103 11.02 -13.07 -9.24
CA THR A 103 11.88 -14.25 -9.10
C THR A 103 12.19 -14.47 -7.61
N PRO A 104 12.53 -15.72 -7.23
CA PRO A 104 11.86 -16.49 -6.18
C PRO A 104 12.13 -16.04 -4.74
#